data_AF-A0A2T6F7N1-F1
#
_entry.id   AF-A0A2T6F7N1-F1
#
_cell.length_a   1.000
_cell.length_b   1.000
_cell.length_c   1.000
_cell.angle_alpha   90.00
_cell.angle_beta   90.00
_cell.angle_gamma   90.00
#
_symmetry.space_group_name_H-M   'P 1'
#
loop_
_entity.id
_entity.type
_entity.pdbx_description
1 polymer ?
#
loop_
_entity_poly.entity_id
_entity_poly.type
_entity_poly.pdbx_seq_one_letter_code
_entity_poly.pdbx_strand_id
1 'polypeptide(L)'
;MSTYRELQDQIEQLRKQAEEVRLVELADVILEIKTKMQEYGITGADLGLMGKKRVMKPSSTPVEAQEPQEAQQSTPENTEM
;
A
#
# COMPACT_ATOMS: atom_id res chain seq x y z
N MET A 1 19.49 -13.92 43.98
CA MET A 1 18.68 -12.84 43.39
C MET A 1 19.24 -12.60 42.01
N SER A 2 18.43 -12.74 40.97
CA SER A 2 18.83 -12.35 39.62
C SER A 2 19.15 -10.86 39.62
N THR A 3 20.25 -10.50 38.99
CA THR A 3 20.66 -9.11 38.84
C THR A 3 19.72 -8.38 37.88
N TYR A 4 19.65 -7.06 38.00
CA TYR A 4 18.86 -6.24 37.08
C TYR A 4 19.19 -6.51 35.61
N ARG A 5 20.47 -6.78 35.31
CA ARG A 5 20.92 -7.08 33.96
C ARG A 5 20.36 -8.40 33.43
N GLU A 6 20.42 -9.46 34.23
CA GLU A 6 19.88 -10.76 33.85
C GLU A 6 18.35 -10.72 33.64
N LEU A 7 17.63 -9.91 34.43
CA LEU A 7 16.20 -9.70 34.22
C LEU A 7 15.92 -8.93 32.92
N GLN A 8 16.75 -7.95 32.56
CA GLN A 8 16.63 -7.26 31.27
C GLN A 8 16.84 -8.21 30.09
N ASP A 9 17.89 -9.03 30.13
CA ASP A 9 18.19 -9.98 29.05
C ASP A 9 17.04 -11.00 28.88
N GLN A 10 16.44 -11.47 29.98
CA GLN A 10 15.26 -12.34 29.94
C GLN A 10 14.02 -11.67 29.34
N ILE A 11 13.78 -10.39 29.66
CA ILE A 11 12.67 -9.62 29.08
C ILE A 11 12.85 -9.50 27.56
N GLU A 12 14.06 -9.18 27.09
CA GLU A 12 14.33 -9.07 25.65
C GLU A 12 14.08 -10.40 24.93
N GLN A 13 14.54 -11.51 25.51
CA GLN A 13 14.31 -12.84 24.96
C GLN A 13 12.81 -13.18 24.92
N LEU A 14 12.07 -12.92 26.00
CA LEU A 14 10.63 -13.16 26.07
C LEU A 14 9.85 -12.30 25.07
N ARG A 15 10.28 -11.05 24.85
CA ARG A 15 9.67 -10.16 23.84
C ARG A 15 9.86 -10.70 22.44
N LYS A 16 11.07 -11.16 22.11
CA LYS A 16 11.35 -11.79 20.82
C LYS A 16 10.50 -13.04 20.61
N GLN A 17 10.40 -13.90 21.62
CA GLN A 17 9.56 -15.10 21.57
C GLN A 17 8.07 -14.76 21.39
N ALA A 18 7.58 -13.73 22.09
CA ALA A 18 6.19 -13.29 21.95
C ALA A 18 5.88 -12.75 20.54
N GLU A 19 6.82 -12.04 19.91
CA GLU A 19 6.69 -11.59 18.53
C GLU A 19 6.68 -12.75 17.54
N GLU A 20 7.57 -13.73 17.71
CA GLU A 20 7.60 -14.94 16.89
C GLU A 20 6.28 -15.72 16.98
N VAL A 21 5.77 -15.95 18.19
CA VAL A 21 4.47 -16.60 18.41
C VAL A 21 3.34 -15.82 17.75
N ARG A 22 3.31 -14.50 17.90
CA ARG A 22 2.29 -13.64 17.27
C ARG A 22 2.29 -13.77 15.74
N LEU A 23 3.45 -13.86 15.11
CA LEU A 23 3.55 -14.04 13.66
C LEU A 23 3.04 -15.41 13.22
N VAL A 24 3.36 -16.47 13.98
CA VAL A 24 2.88 -17.83 13.72
C VAL A 24 1.37 -17.91 13.89
N GLU A 25 0.82 -17.45 15.01
CA GLU A 25 -0.63 -17.44 15.26
C GLU A 25 -1.37 -16.63 14.18
N LEU A 26 -0.83 -15.49 13.76
CA LEU A 26 -1.42 -14.70 12.70
C LEU A 26 -1.41 -15.45 11.35
N ALA A 27 -0.31 -16.12 11.02
CA ALA A 27 -0.21 -16.91 9.80
C ALA A 27 -1.21 -18.08 9.81
N ASP A 28 -1.33 -18.78 10.94
CA ASP A 28 -2.26 -19.89 11.12
C ASP A 28 -3.72 -19.42 11.00
N VAL A 29 -4.08 -18.31 11.66
CA VAL A 29 -5.42 -17.70 11.55
C VAL A 29 -5.71 -17.28 10.11
N ILE A 30 -4.74 -16.71 9.39
CA ILE A 30 -4.92 -16.35 7.97
C ILE A 30 -5.15 -17.60 7.12
N LEU A 31 -4.42 -18.69 7.36
CA LEU A 31 -4.59 -19.95 6.64
C LEU A 31 -5.96 -20.56 6.93
N GLU A 32 -6.40 -20.54 8.17
CA GLU A 32 -7.73 -21.03 8.57
C GLU A 32 -8.83 -20.22 7.89
N ILE A 33 -8.75 -18.89 7.91
CA ILE A 33 -9.70 -18.01 7.23
C ILE A 33 -9.70 -18.31 5.72
N LYS A 34 -8.53 -18.43 5.09
CA LYS A 34 -8.44 -18.77 3.66
C LYS A 34 -9.06 -20.14 3.34
N THR A 35 -8.87 -21.12 4.20
CA THR A 35 -9.46 -22.46 4.04
C THR A 35 -10.98 -22.39 4.13
N LYS A 36 -11.50 -21.70 5.15
CA LYS A 36 -12.96 -21.45 5.28
C LYS A 36 -13.51 -20.65 4.11
N MET A 37 -12.75 -19.68 3.60
CA MET A 37 -13.12 -18.94 2.39
C MET A 37 -13.27 -19.86 1.18
N GLN A 38 -12.36 -20.82 0.99
CA GLN A 38 -12.45 -21.80 -0.10
C GLN A 38 -13.60 -22.79 0.10
N GLU A 39 -13.79 -23.30 1.32
CA GLU A 39 -14.81 -24.30 1.66
C GLU A 39 -16.24 -23.76 1.46
N TYR A 40 -16.49 -22.53 1.92
CA TYR A 40 -17.80 -21.89 1.84
C TYR A 40 -17.96 -20.97 0.62
N GLY A 41 -16.93 -20.86 -0.24
CA GLY A 41 -16.94 -19.95 -1.38
C GLY A 41 -17.01 -18.47 -1.01
N ILE A 42 -16.58 -18.10 0.20
CA ILE A 42 -16.58 -16.72 0.69
C ILE A 42 -15.45 -15.96 0.02
N THR A 43 -15.78 -14.85 -0.61
CA THR A 43 -14.82 -13.95 -1.27
C THR A 43 -14.49 -12.74 -0.39
N GLY A 44 -13.43 -12.01 -0.73
CA GLY A 44 -13.13 -10.74 -0.06
C GLY A 44 -14.26 -9.70 -0.17
N ALA A 45 -15.13 -9.83 -1.18
CA ALA A 45 -16.31 -8.98 -1.31
C ALA A 45 -17.37 -9.30 -0.23
N ASP A 46 -17.57 -10.58 0.10
CA ASP A 46 -18.53 -11.03 1.11
C ASP A 46 -18.11 -10.63 2.53
N LEU A 47 -16.80 -10.49 2.75
CA LEU A 47 -16.22 -9.96 3.99
C LEU A 47 -16.19 -8.41 4.03
N GLY A 48 -16.70 -7.73 3.00
CA GLY A 48 -16.67 -6.27 2.91
C GLY A 48 -15.26 -5.66 2.72
N LEU A 49 -14.25 -6.48 2.41
CA LEU A 49 -12.86 -6.07 2.19
C LEU A 49 -12.67 -5.40 0.82
N MET A 50 -13.62 -5.60 -0.10
CA MET A 50 -13.63 -4.96 -1.40
C MET A 50 -14.19 -3.54 -1.24
N GLY A 51 -13.29 -2.59 -0.99
CA GLY A 51 -13.64 -1.17 -0.88
C GLY A 51 -14.47 -0.75 -2.08
N LYS A 52 -15.67 -0.18 -1.82
CA LYS A 52 -16.50 0.47 -2.84
C LYS A 52 -15.59 1.33 -3.72
N LYS A 53 -15.38 0.92 -4.96
CA LYS A 53 -14.70 1.72 -5.96
C LYS A 53 -15.47 3.04 -6.03
N ARG A 54 -14.93 4.10 -5.41
CA ARG A 54 -15.53 5.44 -5.46
C ARG A 54 -15.53 5.82 -6.93
N VAL A 55 -16.69 5.75 -7.56
CA VAL A 55 -16.89 6.25 -8.92
C VAL A 55 -16.76 7.77 -8.82
N MET A 56 -15.56 8.28 -9.07
CA MET A 56 -15.34 9.71 -9.24
C MET A 56 -16.07 10.10 -10.51
N LYS A 57 -17.17 10.84 -10.36
CA LYS A 57 -17.94 11.40 -11.47
C LYS A 57 -17.00 12.36 -12.22
N PRO A 58 -16.75 12.18 -13.54
CA PRO A 58 -15.87 13.09 -14.26
C PRO A 58 -16.52 14.48 -14.26
N SER A 59 -15.86 15.44 -13.62
CA SER A 59 -16.19 16.86 -13.76
C SER A 59 -15.91 17.26 -15.20
N SER A 60 -16.96 17.40 -16.00
CA SER A 60 -16.90 18.00 -17.32
C SER A 60 -16.61 19.49 -17.18
N THR A 61 -15.35 19.89 -17.35
CA THR A 61 -15.02 21.25 -17.77
C THR A 61 -14.64 21.19 -19.25
N PRO A 62 -15.33 21.93 -20.15
CA PRO A 62 -14.91 22.03 -21.53
C PRO A 62 -13.58 22.77 -21.56
N VAL A 63 -12.53 22.12 -22.06
CA VAL A 63 -11.28 22.81 -22.41
C VAL A 63 -11.58 23.58 -23.68
N GLU A 64 -11.63 24.90 -23.55
CA GLU A 64 -11.76 25.86 -24.62
C GLU A 64 -10.61 25.65 -25.62
N ALA A 65 -10.98 25.55 -26.89
CA ALA A 65 -10.09 25.28 -28.01
C ALA A 65 -9.02 26.37 -28.11
N GLN A 66 -7.76 25.99 -27.90
CA GLN A 66 -6.62 26.73 -28.43
C GLN A 66 -6.19 26.04 -29.73
N GLU A 67 -6.60 26.65 -30.84
CA GLU A 67 -6.18 26.37 -32.21
C GLU A 67 -4.65 26.56 -32.41
N PRO A 68 -4.07 26.04 -33.50
CA PRO A 68 -2.76 25.41 -33.53
C PRO A 68 -1.63 26.41 -33.76
N GLN A 69 -0.45 26.06 -33.26
CA GLN A 69 0.81 26.72 -33.57
C GLN A 69 1.11 26.58 -35.07
N GLU A 70 0.99 27.68 -35.81
CA GLU A 70 1.49 27.77 -37.18
C GLU A 70 2.85 28.49 -37.18
N ALA A 71 3.81 27.82 -37.79
CA ALA A 71 5.21 28.18 -37.88
C ALA A 71 5.45 29.44 -38.73
N GLN A 72 6.58 30.12 -38.51
CA GLN A 72 7.55 30.59 -39.53
C GLN A 72 8.67 31.37 -38.82
N GLN A 73 9.86 30.76 -38.66
CA GLN A 73 11.03 30.89 -39.57
C GLN A 73 11.63 32.30 -39.60
N SER A 74 12.84 32.46 -39.05
CA SER A 74 14.03 32.99 -39.76
C SER A 74 15.23 33.13 -38.81
N THR A 75 16.10 32.11 -38.86
CA THR A 75 17.58 32.13 -39.01
C THR A 75 18.50 32.99 -38.11
N PRO A 76 19.78 32.57 -37.99
CA PRO A 76 20.65 32.76 -36.82
C PRO A 76 21.55 34.01 -36.98
N GLU A 77 22.49 34.18 -36.04
CA GLU A 77 23.79 34.89 -36.18
C GLU A 77 23.99 36.13 -35.28
N ASN A 78 24.69 35.95 -34.16
CA ASN A 78 25.90 36.69 -33.75
C ASN A 78 26.24 36.30 -32.30
N THR A 79 27.34 35.60 -32.06
CA THR A 79 28.70 36.12 -31.86
C THR A 79 28.94 36.50 -30.40
N GLU A 80 29.79 35.69 -29.78
CA GLU A 80 30.77 36.04 -28.74
C GLU A 80 30.89 37.52 -28.39
N MET A 81 30.79 37.86 -27.10
CA MET A 81 31.93 38.25 -26.24
C MET A 81 31.55 38.08 -24.76
#